data_AF-A0A951KC06-F1
#
_entry.id   AF-A0A951KC06-F1
#
_cell.length_a   1.000
_cell.length_b   1.000
_cell.length_c   1.000
_cell.angle_alpha   90.00
_cell.angle_beta   90.00
_cell.angle_gamma   90.00
#
_symmetry.space_group_name_H-M   'P 1'
#
loop_
_entity.id
_entity.type
_entity.pdbx_description
1 polymer ?
#
loop_
_entity_poly.entity_id
_entity_poly.type
_entity_poly.pdbx_seq_one_letter_code
_entity_poly.pdbx_strand_id
1 'polypeptide(L)'
;MSDHVDDRLARMGPLLRSLRRRLDDFEATTELSDADVAAWEVDLYAYDEALVIAADVLDVPIPEHVREELAPGDRADLEAALADAGLDVRGGEA
;
A
#
# COMPACT_ATOMS: atom_id res chain seq x y z
N MET A 1 -7.53 -11.09 -21.75
CA MET A 1 -7.67 -10.97 -20.28
C MET A 1 -6.70 -9.94 -19.68
N SER A 2 -5.64 -9.54 -20.38
CA SER A 2 -4.64 -8.57 -19.89
C SER A 2 -5.14 -7.12 -19.74
N ASP A 3 -5.98 -6.60 -20.66
CA ASP A 3 -6.43 -5.19 -20.61
C ASP A 3 -7.08 -4.76 -19.28
N HIS A 4 -7.86 -5.64 -18.64
CA HIS A 4 -8.53 -5.30 -17.38
C HIS A 4 -7.62 -5.33 -16.16
N VAL A 5 -6.56 -6.12 -16.20
CA VAL A 5 -5.53 -6.17 -15.14
C VAL A 5 -4.69 -4.91 -15.22
N ASP A 6 -4.27 -4.53 -16.44
CA ASP A 6 -3.49 -3.33 -16.69
C ASP A 6 -4.27 -2.06 -16.27
N ASP A 7 -5.57 -1.96 -16.61
CA ASP A 7 -6.44 -0.86 -16.17
C ASP A 7 -6.60 -0.78 -14.64
N ARG A 8 -6.65 -1.93 -13.97
CA ARG A 8 -6.79 -2.00 -12.51
C ARG A 8 -5.49 -1.57 -11.84
N LEU A 9 -4.34 -2.05 -12.32
CA LEU A 9 -3.03 -1.65 -11.83
C LEU A 9 -2.74 -0.17 -12.08
N ALA A 10 -3.12 0.35 -13.26
CA ALA A 10 -3.00 1.77 -13.60
C ALA A 10 -3.78 2.68 -12.64
N ARG A 11 -4.90 2.20 -12.07
CA ARG A 11 -5.65 2.92 -11.03
C ARG A 11 -5.10 2.70 -9.63
N MET A 12 -4.59 1.51 -9.34
CA MET A 12 -4.08 1.15 -8.01
C MET A 12 -2.74 1.80 -7.70
N GLY A 13 -1.83 1.94 -8.66
CA GLY A 13 -0.53 2.58 -8.44
C GLY A 13 -0.62 4.00 -7.88
N PRO A 14 -1.37 4.92 -8.52
CA PRO A 14 -1.59 6.26 -7.99
C PRO A 14 -2.28 6.28 -6.61
N LEU A 15 -3.23 5.38 -6.38
CA LEU A 15 -3.93 5.25 -5.10
C LEU A 15 -2.97 4.84 -3.97
N LEU A 16 -2.19 3.78 -4.18
CA LEU A 16 -1.20 3.28 -3.23
C LEU A 16 -0.13 4.33 -2.92
N ARG A 17 0.41 5.00 -3.94
CA ARG A 17 1.37 6.11 -3.75
C ARG A 17 0.77 7.26 -2.94
N SER A 18 -0.49 7.62 -3.21
CA SER A 18 -1.17 8.68 -2.46
C SER A 18 -1.40 8.28 -0.99
N LEU A 19 -1.78 7.03 -0.73
CA LEU A 19 -1.97 6.51 0.63
C LEU A 19 -0.64 6.45 1.39
N ARG A 20 0.40 5.86 0.79
CA ARG A 20 1.75 5.80 1.38
C ARG A 20 2.26 7.18 1.75
N ARG A 21 2.13 8.16 0.85
CA ARG A 21 2.55 9.54 1.12
C ARG A 21 1.82 10.15 2.32
N ARG A 22 0.51 9.94 2.45
CA ARG A 22 -0.24 10.45 3.61
C ARG A 22 0.22 9.79 4.91
N LEU A 23 0.49 8.48 4.88
CA LEU A 23 1.07 7.76 6.02
C LEU A 23 2.45 8.31 6.38
N ASP A 24 3.31 8.58 5.39
CA ASP A 24 4.61 9.23 5.60
C ASP A 24 4.45 10.64 6.22
N ASP A 25 3.49 11.43 5.74
CA ASP A 25 3.20 12.77 6.25
C ASP A 25 2.74 12.72 7.73
N PHE A 26 1.92 11.73 8.09
CA PHE A 26 1.51 11.49 9.48
C PHE A 26 2.70 11.06 10.35
N GLU A 27 3.53 10.13 9.89
CA GLU A 27 4.73 9.66 10.61
C GLU A 27 5.76 10.80 10.82
N ALA A 28 5.85 11.75 9.88
CA ALA A 28 6.70 12.93 9.99
C ALA A 28 6.13 14.02 10.92
N THR A 29 4.84 13.96 11.26
CA THR A 29 4.17 14.95 12.10
C THR A 29 4.42 14.68 13.57
N THR A 30 5.04 15.63 14.27
CA THR A 30 5.47 15.46 15.68
C THR A 30 4.30 15.55 16.68
N GLU A 31 3.22 16.25 16.32
CA GLU A 31 2.04 16.44 17.17
C GLU A 31 0.77 16.07 16.40
N LEU A 32 0.26 14.86 16.61
CA LEU A 32 -1.00 14.38 16.04
C LEU A 32 -2.14 14.64 17.02
N SER A 33 -3.26 15.19 16.54
CA SER A 33 -4.51 15.21 17.29
C SER A 33 -5.21 13.84 17.25
N ASP A 34 -6.17 13.59 18.13
CA ASP A 34 -6.99 12.37 18.10
C ASP A 34 -7.69 12.16 16.74
N ALA A 35 -8.06 13.26 16.08
CA ALA A 35 -8.67 13.21 14.74
C ALA A 35 -7.65 12.78 13.67
N ASP A 36 -6.40 13.21 13.79
CA ASP A 36 -5.32 12.81 12.88
C ASP A 36 -4.95 11.34 13.08
N VAL A 37 -4.92 10.86 14.33
CA VAL A 37 -4.70 9.43 14.63
C VAL A 37 -5.81 8.58 14.00
N ALA A 38 -7.08 8.97 14.16
CA ALA A 38 -8.19 8.25 13.54
C ALA A 38 -8.12 8.26 12.01
N ALA A 39 -7.69 9.38 11.40
CA ALA A 39 -7.48 9.46 9.96
C ALA A 39 -6.32 8.56 9.49
N TRP A 40 -5.21 8.52 10.25
CA TRP A 40 -4.07 7.64 9.99
C TRP A 40 -4.47 6.17 10.05
N GLU A 41 -5.27 5.74 11.03
CA GLU A 41 -5.74 4.35 11.14
C GLU A 41 -6.58 3.93 9.91
N VAL A 42 -7.45 4.83 9.43
CA VAL A 42 -8.27 4.59 8.23
C VAL A 42 -7.40 4.49 6.98
N ASP A 43 -6.42 5.39 6.83
CA ASP A 43 -5.50 5.37 5.71
C ASP A 43 -4.60 4.12 5.75
N LEU A 44 -4.20 3.67 6.94
CA LEU A 44 -3.39 2.48 7.12
C LEU A 44 -4.14 1.22 6.70
N TYR A 45 -5.38 1.08 7.18
CA TYR A 45 -6.24 -0.04 6.81
C TYR A 45 -6.50 -0.08 5.30
N ALA A 46 -6.83 1.06 4.69
CA ALA A 46 -7.05 1.16 3.25
C ALA A 46 -5.78 0.86 2.44
N TYR A 47 -4.62 1.24 2.95
CA TYR A 47 -3.33 0.96 2.33
C TYR A 47 -2.99 -0.53 2.37
N ASP A 48 -3.15 -1.17 3.53
CA ASP A 48 -2.87 -2.60 3.71
C ASP A 48 -3.78 -3.46 2.83
N GLU A 49 -5.08 -3.14 2.77
CA GLU A 49 -6.03 -3.80 1.87
C GLU A 49 -5.61 -3.62 0.40
N ALA A 50 -5.23 -2.41 0.00
CA ALA A 50 -4.80 -2.12 -1.37
C ALA A 50 -3.50 -2.87 -1.74
N LEU A 51 -2.56 -3.02 -0.80
CA LEU A 51 -1.32 -3.78 -1.02
C LEU A 51 -1.61 -5.27 -1.26
N VAL A 52 -2.47 -5.87 -0.43
CA VAL A 52 -2.87 -7.28 -0.58
C VAL A 52 -3.56 -7.51 -1.94
N ILE A 53 -4.48 -6.63 -2.32
CA ILE A 53 -5.15 -6.71 -3.62
C ILE A 53 -4.13 -6.56 -4.76
N ALA A 54 -3.16 -5.65 -4.63
CA ALA A 54 -2.15 -5.44 -5.67
C ALA A 54 -1.28 -6.69 -5.86
N ALA A 55 -0.92 -7.32 -4.74
CA ALA A 55 -0.14 -8.54 -4.74
C ALA A 55 -0.90 -9.70 -5.36
N ASP A 56 -2.19 -9.87 -5.04
CA ASP A 56 -3.05 -10.87 -5.70
C ASP A 56 -3.17 -10.61 -7.21
N VAL A 57 -3.23 -9.34 -7.66
CA VAL A 57 -3.32 -9.01 -9.10
C VAL A 57 -1.99 -9.26 -9.84
N LEU A 58 -0.86 -9.07 -9.17
CA LEU A 58 0.49 -9.25 -9.73
C LEU A 58 1.05 -10.67 -9.49
N ASP A 59 0.25 -11.59 -8.96
CA ASP A 59 0.68 -12.93 -8.55
C ASP A 59 1.90 -12.92 -7.61
N VAL A 60 2.01 -11.88 -6.75
CA VAL A 60 3.02 -11.77 -5.70
C VAL A 60 2.62 -12.67 -4.52
N PRO A 61 3.50 -13.58 -4.05
CA PRO A 61 3.18 -14.46 -2.94
C PRO A 61 2.92 -13.69 -1.63
N ILE A 62 1.77 -13.94 -1.02
CA ILE A 62 1.39 -13.36 0.28
C ILE A 62 1.37 -14.46 1.34
N PRO A 63 2.15 -14.35 2.43
CA PRO A 63 2.06 -15.28 3.55
C PRO A 63 0.66 -15.32 4.18
N GLU A 64 0.23 -16.45 4.73
CA GLU A 64 -1.12 -16.57 5.30
C GLU A 64 -1.37 -15.58 6.45
N HIS A 65 -0.37 -15.34 7.30
CA HIS A 65 -0.49 -14.40 8.43
C HIS A 65 -0.74 -12.96 7.99
N VAL A 66 -0.21 -12.57 6.83
CA VAL A 66 -0.40 -11.24 6.24
C VAL A 66 -1.86 -10.99 5.82
N ARG A 67 -2.60 -12.06 5.47
CA ARG A 67 -4.01 -11.92 5.09
C ARG A 67 -4.93 -11.67 6.28
N GLU A 68 -4.47 -11.97 7.49
CA GLU A 68 -5.22 -11.72 8.73
C GLU A 68 -4.90 -10.33 9.29
N GLU A 69 -3.62 -9.96 9.32
CA GLU A 69 -3.14 -8.67 9.80
C GLU A 69 -1.77 -8.34 9.19
N LEU A 70 -1.62 -7.16 8.57
CA LEU A 70 -0.35 -6.73 7.98
C LEU A 70 0.49 -6.00 9.05
N ALA A 71 1.47 -6.69 9.64
CA ALA A 71 2.40 -6.05 10.55
C ALA A 71 3.30 -5.05 9.80
N PRO A 72 3.88 -4.03 10.48
CA PRO A 72 4.75 -3.05 9.83
C PRO A 72 5.95 -3.65 9.07
N GLY A 73 6.50 -4.76 9.56
CA GLY A 73 7.59 -5.48 8.88
C GLY A 73 7.12 -6.14 7.59
N ASP A 74 6.00 -6.87 7.65
CA ASP A 74 5.42 -7.53 6.48
C ASP A 74 4.97 -6.53 5.40
N ARG A 75 4.52 -5.32 5.81
CA ARG A 75 4.19 -4.24 4.89
C ARG A 75 5.38 -3.82 4.04
N ALA A 76 6.53 -3.60 4.66
CA ALA A 76 7.74 -3.20 3.93
C ALA A 76 8.20 -4.28 2.95
N ASP A 77 8.10 -5.56 3.34
CA ASP A 77 8.43 -6.69 2.48
C ASP A 77 7.46 -6.79 1.28
N LEU A 78 6.17 -6.57 1.51
CA LEU A 78 5.14 -6.58 0.46
C LEU A 78 5.32 -5.41 -0.52
N GLU A 79 5.64 -4.21 -0.02
CA GLU A 79 5.98 -3.05 -0.86
C GLU A 79 7.20 -3.33 -1.75
N ALA A 80 8.24 -3.97 -1.21
CA ALA A 80 9.41 -4.35 -1.99
C ALA A 80 9.07 -5.39 -3.07
N ALA A 81 8.28 -6.41 -2.73
CA ALA A 81 7.86 -7.44 -3.67
C ALA A 81 6.98 -6.86 -4.80
N LEU A 82 6.11 -5.89 -4.49
CA LEU A 82 5.33 -5.18 -5.49
C LEU A 82 6.20 -4.32 -6.41
N ALA A 83 7.23 -3.65 -5.86
CA ALA A 83 8.18 -2.89 -6.66
C ALA A 83 8.96 -3.79 -7.65
N ASP A 84 9.41 -4.97 -7.19
CA ASP A 84 10.05 -5.99 -8.03
C ASP A 84 9.10 -6.52 -9.13
N ALA A 85 7.79 -6.54 -8.85
CA ALA A 85 6.74 -6.87 -9.81
C ALA A 85 6.32 -5.69 -10.72
N GLY A 86 6.97 -4.53 -10.61
CA GLY A 86 6.74 -3.35 -11.46
C GLY A 86 5.74 -2.34 -10.92
N LEU A 87 5.31 -2.46 -9.67
CA LEU A 87 4.44 -1.51 -8.97
C LEU A 87 5.18 -0.85 -7.81
N ASP A 88 5.91 0.22 -8.10
CA ASP A 88 6.60 1.00 -7.08
C ASP A 88 5.64 1.98 -6.38
N VAL A 89 5.40 1.73 -5.09
CA VAL A 89 4.52 2.54 -4.23
C VAL A 89 5.29 3.57 -3.39
N ARG A 90 6.62 3.46 -3.32
CA ARG A 90 7.51 4.40 -2.63
C ARG A 90 8.15 5.41 -3.59
N GLY A 91 8.25 5.08 -4.87
CA GLY A 91 8.74 5.96 -5.93
C GLY A 91 7.73 7.04 -6.33
N GLY A 92 8.15 8.30 -6.22
CA GLY A 92 7.51 9.43 -6.91
C GLY A 92 7.86 9.45 -8.39
N GLU A 93 6.97 9.98 -9.23
CA GLU A 93 7.11 10.06 -10.70
C GLU A 93 8.55 10.42 -11.12
N ALA A 94 9.17 9.57 -11.96
CA ALA A 94 10.40 9.89 -12.68
C ALA A 94 10.12 10.88 -13.82
#